data_AF-A0A838JT85-F1
#
_entry.id   AF-A0A838JT85-F1
#
_cell.length_a   1.000
_cell.length_b   1.000
_cell.length_c   1.000
_cell.angle_alpha   90.00
_cell.angle_beta   90.00
_cell.angle_gamma   90.00
#
_symmetry.space_group_name_H-M   'P 1'
#
loop_
_entity.id
_entity.type
_entity.pdbx_description
1 polymer ?
#
loop_
_entity_poly.entity_id
_entity_poly.type
_entity_poly.pdbx_seq_one_letter_code
_entity_poly.pdbx_strand_id
1 'polypeptide(L)'
;PWSAVLRTVLSVFVRGRIPPRVLGALARPEKARSRAARVAAHFRAAYDVPPDAGTAEHLTAAERLLRDGPPEILSSVTPGLAAGLAANALAGKLLGDLATEDEKRVAMRALPHNPTTEMDLALWTLAKEARADPDTATTLGETAPERLAEEYRGGVLPPKLQTGLERFLRLYGHRGVAEIDAGLPRWSEDPTYIMGVLANYLRLDDPRSAPDLQFERATREAEEMVAGLTHRAADKGRMRGALVGFLLRRARELLGLREMPKFCIVLLLARAREHLMTVGEELARSGRLESAEDVFFVSIPEARSALAGEDLRAIVRERRAVYEQEIGRRHVPRLLLSDGTEPAVETHDAIAEGVLRGTPASGGVVTEKARVILDPGGAHLEPGEILIAPSTDPGWTPLFLTAGGLVMEMGGPMSHGAIVAREYGIPAVVGVPDATGRITTGQLITVDGSSGEISQDQEGD
;
A
#
# COMPACT_ATOMS: atom_id res chain seq x y z
N PRO A 1 19.52 8.89 -24.31
CA PRO A 1 18.92 8.39 -23.05
C PRO A 1 17.54 7.74 -23.24
N TRP A 2 16.54 8.48 -23.71
CA TRP A 2 15.17 7.97 -23.95
C TRP A 2 15.10 6.80 -24.94
N SER A 3 15.93 6.80 -25.99
CA SER A 3 15.98 5.71 -26.99
C SER A 3 16.56 4.39 -26.46
N ALA A 4 17.31 4.40 -25.36
CA ALA A 4 17.82 3.19 -24.71
C ALA A 4 16.74 2.62 -23.77
N VAL A 5 16.11 3.48 -22.96
CA VAL A 5 14.97 3.10 -22.10
C VAL A 5 13.81 2.57 -22.95
N LEU A 6 13.45 3.26 -24.05
CA LEU A 6 12.39 2.83 -24.95
C LEU A 6 12.71 1.47 -25.61
N ARG A 7 13.97 1.23 -26.01
CA ARG A 7 14.39 -0.08 -26.55
C ARG A 7 14.32 -1.17 -25.50
N THR A 8 14.73 -0.91 -24.26
CA THR A 8 14.62 -1.87 -23.16
C THR A 8 13.16 -2.19 -22.86
N VAL A 9 12.31 -1.17 -22.73
CA VAL A 9 10.85 -1.32 -22.51
C VAL A 9 10.20 -2.09 -23.66
N LEU A 10 10.51 -1.73 -24.91
CA LEU A 10 9.97 -2.42 -26.10
C LEU A 10 10.47 -3.88 -26.17
N SER A 11 11.72 -4.14 -25.79
CA SER A 11 12.27 -5.49 -25.74
C SER A 11 11.58 -6.36 -24.70
N VAL A 12 11.23 -5.79 -23.53
CA VAL A 12 10.43 -6.46 -22.50
C VAL A 12 9.00 -6.70 -22.99
N PHE A 13 8.41 -5.73 -23.71
CA PHE A 13 7.08 -5.88 -24.31
C PHE A 13 6.99 -7.01 -25.34
N VAL A 14 8.00 -7.12 -26.21
CA VAL A 14 8.07 -8.12 -27.27
C VAL A 14 8.47 -9.50 -26.71
N ARG A 15 9.54 -9.58 -25.90
CA ARG A 15 9.97 -10.85 -25.26
C ARG A 15 8.93 -11.38 -24.28
N GLY A 16 8.25 -10.49 -23.58
CA GLY A 16 7.16 -10.82 -22.66
C GLY A 16 5.86 -11.24 -23.35
N ARG A 17 5.76 -11.19 -24.69
CA ARG A 17 4.51 -11.46 -25.44
C ARG A 17 3.31 -10.73 -24.83
N ILE A 18 3.48 -9.45 -24.49
CA ILE A 18 2.48 -8.69 -23.71
C ILE A 18 1.14 -8.55 -24.47
N PRO A 19 1.07 -8.19 -25.77
CA PRO A 19 -0.21 -8.04 -26.48
C PRO A 19 -1.11 -9.30 -26.50
N PRO A 20 -0.62 -10.50 -26.87
CA PRO A 20 -1.46 -11.71 -26.79
C PRO A 20 -1.78 -12.10 -25.35
N ARG A 21 -0.92 -11.75 -24.37
CA ARG A 21 -1.23 -11.96 -22.94
C ARG A 21 -2.32 -11.01 -22.44
N VAL A 22 -2.38 -9.78 -22.93
CA VAL A 22 -3.46 -8.81 -22.61
C VAL A 22 -4.80 -9.32 -23.16
N LEU A 23 -4.84 -9.74 -24.43
CA LEU A 23 -6.06 -10.36 -25.00
C LEU A 23 -6.44 -11.65 -24.29
N GLY A 24 -5.46 -12.48 -23.95
CA GLY A 24 -5.67 -13.69 -23.16
C GLY A 24 -6.20 -13.41 -21.76
N ALA A 25 -5.76 -12.32 -21.12
CA ALA A 25 -6.24 -11.90 -19.81
C ALA A 25 -7.69 -11.39 -19.86
N LEU A 26 -8.08 -10.68 -20.93
CA LEU A 26 -9.49 -10.31 -21.15
C LEU A 26 -10.37 -11.54 -21.35
N ALA A 27 -9.91 -12.53 -22.10
CA ALA A 27 -10.68 -13.76 -22.32
C ALA A 27 -10.76 -14.64 -21.06
N ARG A 28 -9.68 -14.71 -20.28
CA ARG A 28 -9.49 -15.62 -19.14
C ARG A 28 -8.78 -14.91 -17.97
N PRO A 29 -9.48 -14.02 -17.24
CA PRO A 29 -8.88 -13.22 -16.17
C PRO A 29 -8.36 -14.09 -15.01
N GLU A 30 -8.98 -15.24 -14.76
CA GLU A 30 -8.53 -16.21 -13.77
C GLU A 30 -7.09 -16.69 -14.05
N LYS A 31 -6.73 -16.91 -15.33
CA LYS A 31 -5.36 -17.32 -15.69
C LYS A 31 -4.35 -16.20 -15.48
N ALA A 32 -4.75 -14.94 -15.69
CA ALA A 32 -3.91 -13.79 -15.40
C ALA A 32 -3.66 -13.66 -13.89
N ARG A 33 -4.72 -13.79 -13.07
CA ARG A 33 -4.60 -13.80 -11.60
C ARG A 33 -3.74 -14.94 -11.09
N SER A 34 -3.96 -16.17 -11.56
CA SER A 34 -3.14 -17.32 -11.17
C SER A 34 -1.67 -17.15 -11.58
N ARG A 35 -1.36 -16.44 -12.67
CA ARG A 35 0.03 -16.11 -13.01
C ARG A 35 0.64 -15.16 -12.01
N ALA A 36 -0.08 -14.11 -11.62
CA ALA A 36 0.38 -13.17 -10.62
C ALA A 36 0.60 -13.85 -9.25
N ALA A 37 -0.35 -14.69 -8.82
CA ALA A 37 -0.25 -15.47 -7.59
C ALA A 37 0.94 -16.45 -7.61
N ARG A 38 1.26 -17.06 -8.76
CA ARG A 38 2.44 -17.94 -8.89
C ARG A 38 3.76 -17.19 -8.68
N VAL A 39 3.86 -15.94 -9.13
CA VAL A 39 5.06 -15.13 -8.90
C VAL A 39 5.21 -14.79 -7.41
N ALA A 40 4.13 -14.41 -6.74
CA ALA A 40 4.16 -14.22 -5.29
C ALA A 40 4.53 -15.52 -4.56
N ALA A 41 3.97 -16.67 -4.97
CA ALA A 41 4.32 -17.96 -4.39
C ALA A 41 5.79 -18.33 -4.65
N HIS A 42 6.32 -18.02 -5.84
CA HIS A 42 7.72 -18.24 -6.18
C HIS A 42 8.65 -17.46 -5.23
N PHE A 43 8.48 -16.14 -5.09
CA PHE A 43 9.30 -15.37 -4.16
C PHE A 43 9.10 -15.77 -2.69
N ARG A 44 7.91 -16.23 -2.30
CA ARG A 44 7.70 -16.75 -0.95
C ARG A 44 8.47 -18.05 -0.70
N ALA A 45 8.58 -18.90 -1.72
CA ALA A 45 9.27 -20.18 -1.65
C ALA A 45 10.76 -20.12 -2.04
N ALA A 46 11.22 -19.00 -2.62
CA ALA A 46 12.59 -18.77 -3.06
C ALA A 46 13.51 -18.60 -1.84
N TYR A 47 13.82 -19.72 -1.20
CA TYR A 47 15.08 -19.92 -0.49
C TYR A 47 16.01 -20.62 -1.47
N ASP A 48 16.67 -19.82 -2.31
CA ASP A 48 17.46 -20.31 -3.45
C ASP A 48 18.86 -20.82 -3.04
N VAL A 49 19.12 -20.96 -1.75
CA VAL A 49 20.42 -21.33 -1.22
C VAL A 49 20.24 -22.48 -0.21
N PRO A 50 21.03 -23.57 -0.33
CA PRO A 50 20.98 -24.68 0.62
C PRO A 50 21.19 -24.23 2.08
N PRO A 51 20.68 -24.97 3.09
CA PRO A 51 20.87 -24.62 4.50
C PRO A 51 22.34 -24.51 4.95
N ASP A 52 23.25 -25.17 4.23
CA ASP A 52 24.70 -25.21 4.46
C ASP A 52 25.47 -24.22 3.57
N ALA A 53 24.77 -23.33 2.89
CA ALA A 53 25.36 -22.37 1.98
C ALA A 53 26.30 -21.36 2.67
N GLY A 54 27.35 -20.98 1.95
CA GLY A 54 28.31 -19.99 2.43
C GLY A 54 27.77 -18.56 2.35
N THR A 55 28.31 -17.66 3.16
CA THR A 55 27.91 -16.24 3.20
C THR A 55 28.04 -15.53 1.84
N ALA A 56 29.04 -15.88 1.03
CA ALA A 56 29.19 -15.36 -0.32
C ALA A 56 28.06 -15.79 -1.27
N GLU A 57 27.46 -16.97 -1.04
CA GLU A 57 26.31 -17.47 -1.79
C GLU A 57 25.04 -16.71 -1.39
N HIS A 58 24.85 -16.42 -0.10
CA HIS A 58 23.78 -15.53 0.37
C HIS A 58 23.85 -14.14 -0.26
N LEU A 59 25.04 -13.52 -0.30
CA LEU A 59 25.23 -12.22 -0.95
C LEU A 59 24.90 -12.29 -2.46
N THR A 60 25.31 -13.36 -3.13
CA THR A 60 25.03 -13.58 -4.56
C THR A 60 23.54 -13.84 -4.81
N ALA A 61 22.86 -14.54 -3.91
CA ALA A 61 21.42 -14.78 -3.98
C ALA A 61 20.63 -13.48 -3.81
N ALA A 62 20.99 -12.64 -2.83
CA ALA A 62 20.39 -11.31 -2.66
C ALA A 62 20.56 -10.46 -3.92
N GLU A 63 21.78 -10.41 -4.48
CA GLU A 63 22.08 -9.68 -5.70
C GLU A 63 21.26 -10.19 -6.90
N ARG A 64 21.12 -11.51 -7.04
CA ARG A 64 20.32 -12.13 -8.10
C ARG A 64 18.83 -11.78 -7.96
N LEU A 65 18.27 -11.90 -6.76
CA LEU A 65 16.87 -11.56 -6.49
C LEU A 65 16.57 -10.10 -6.88
N LEU A 66 17.40 -9.16 -6.42
CA LEU A 66 17.24 -7.73 -6.72
C LEU A 66 17.37 -7.40 -8.21
N ARG A 67 18.23 -8.14 -8.94
CA ARG A 67 18.48 -7.94 -10.37
C ARG A 67 17.40 -8.56 -11.26
N ASP A 68 17.04 -9.80 -11.00
CA ASP A 68 16.24 -10.63 -11.92
C ASP A 68 14.74 -10.61 -11.57
N GLY A 69 14.38 -10.32 -10.32
CA GLY A 69 12.99 -10.34 -9.89
C GLY A 69 12.10 -9.23 -10.47
N PRO A 70 12.51 -7.94 -10.53
CA PRO A 70 11.65 -6.90 -11.09
C PRO A 70 11.21 -7.16 -12.54
N PRO A 71 12.09 -7.60 -13.48
CA PRO A 71 11.67 -8.03 -14.81
C PRO A 71 10.64 -9.18 -14.80
N GLU A 72 10.80 -10.16 -13.91
CA GLU A 72 9.86 -11.28 -13.78
C GLU A 72 8.47 -10.80 -13.35
N ILE A 73 8.41 -9.98 -12.29
CA ILE A 73 7.18 -9.38 -11.76
C ILE A 73 6.48 -8.59 -12.87
N LEU A 74 7.22 -7.71 -13.55
CA LEU A 74 6.68 -6.87 -14.62
C LEU A 74 6.11 -7.72 -15.76
N SER A 75 6.80 -8.77 -16.19
CA SER A 75 6.36 -9.61 -17.31
C SER A 75 5.14 -10.49 -17.00
N SER A 76 4.91 -10.77 -15.71
CA SER A 76 3.88 -11.71 -15.26
C SER A 76 2.61 -11.03 -14.77
N VAL A 77 2.72 -9.89 -14.08
CA VAL A 77 1.59 -9.17 -13.46
C VAL A 77 1.02 -8.11 -14.39
N THR A 78 1.88 -7.32 -15.04
CA THR A 78 1.48 -6.15 -15.87
C THR A 78 0.47 -6.47 -16.97
N PRO A 79 0.55 -7.62 -17.71
CA PRO A 79 -0.43 -7.89 -18.76
C PRO A 79 -1.88 -8.00 -18.25
N GLY A 80 -2.07 -8.53 -17.02
CA GLY A 80 -3.39 -8.61 -16.40
C GLY A 80 -3.92 -7.22 -16.01
N LEU A 81 -3.08 -6.42 -15.37
CA LEU A 81 -3.40 -5.04 -15.01
C LEU A 81 -3.70 -4.17 -16.25
N ALA A 82 -2.86 -4.25 -17.28
CA ALA A 82 -3.04 -3.52 -18.54
C ALA A 82 -4.35 -3.90 -19.24
N ALA A 83 -4.72 -5.19 -19.21
CA ALA A 83 -6.02 -5.66 -19.70
C ALA A 83 -7.19 -5.06 -18.91
N GLY A 84 -7.10 -5.01 -17.58
CA GLY A 84 -8.11 -4.37 -16.73
C GLY A 84 -8.26 -2.87 -17.02
N LEU A 85 -7.15 -2.14 -17.12
CA LEU A 85 -7.13 -0.71 -17.45
C LEU A 85 -7.71 -0.44 -18.84
N ALA A 86 -7.33 -1.23 -19.84
CA ALA A 86 -7.87 -1.13 -21.19
C ALA A 86 -9.38 -1.42 -21.21
N ALA A 87 -9.85 -2.45 -20.50
CA ALA A 87 -11.26 -2.76 -20.39
C ALA A 87 -12.06 -1.61 -19.75
N ASN A 88 -11.54 -1.03 -18.66
CA ASN A 88 -12.16 0.10 -17.99
C ASN A 88 -12.24 1.35 -18.88
N ALA A 89 -11.12 1.70 -19.55
CA ALA A 89 -11.08 2.84 -20.46
C ALA A 89 -12.03 2.67 -21.66
N LEU A 90 -12.11 1.47 -22.23
CA LEU A 90 -13.04 1.16 -23.32
C LEU A 90 -14.50 1.19 -22.87
N ALA A 91 -14.81 0.65 -21.67
CA ALA A 91 -16.14 0.75 -21.09
C ALA A 91 -16.56 2.21 -20.86
N GLY A 92 -15.66 3.03 -20.31
CA GLY A 92 -15.88 4.46 -20.10
C GLY A 92 -16.17 5.21 -21.41
N LYS A 93 -15.40 4.94 -22.48
CA LYS A 93 -15.65 5.50 -23.82
C LYS A 93 -16.99 5.06 -24.42
N LEU A 94 -17.35 3.78 -24.24
CA LEU A 94 -18.61 3.24 -24.74
C LEU A 94 -19.82 3.71 -23.93
N LEU A 95 -19.63 4.10 -22.67
CA LEU A 95 -20.67 4.74 -21.88
C LEU A 95 -20.85 6.20 -22.34
N GLY A 96 -19.75 6.95 -22.55
CA GLY A 96 -19.83 8.36 -22.93
C GLY A 96 -20.69 9.13 -21.93
N ASP A 97 -21.67 9.88 -22.42
CA ASP A 97 -22.61 10.68 -21.60
C ASP A 97 -23.73 9.84 -20.94
N LEU A 98 -23.75 8.51 -21.16
CA LEU A 98 -24.73 7.63 -20.50
C LEU A 98 -24.44 7.44 -19.01
N ALA A 99 -23.26 7.86 -18.54
CA ALA A 99 -22.82 7.68 -17.18
C ALA A 99 -21.97 8.87 -16.74
N THR A 100 -22.23 9.37 -15.55
CA THR A 100 -21.38 10.36 -14.89
C THR A 100 -20.04 9.75 -14.50
N GLU A 101 -19.03 10.59 -14.24
CA GLU A 101 -17.74 10.11 -13.73
C GLU A 101 -17.87 9.46 -12.35
N ASP A 102 -18.81 9.90 -11.53
CA ASP A 102 -19.08 9.30 -10.23
C ASP A 102 -19.64 7.87 -10.36
N GLU A 103 -20.62 7.66 -11.23
CA GLU A 103 -21.18 6.32 -11.50
C GLU A 103 -20.10 5.35 -12.03
N LYS A 104 -19.19 5.83 -12.89
CA LYS A 104 -18.05 5.04 -13.37
C LYS A 104 -17.09 4.67 -12.24
N ARG A 105 -16.88 5.56 -11.26
CA ARG A 105 -16.07 5.28 -10.06
C ARG A 105 -16.76 4.28 -9.15
N VAL A 106 -18.07 4.42 -8.90
CA VAL A 106 -18.87 3.46 -8.11
C VAL A 106 -18.76 2.05 -8.66
N ALA A 107 -18.84 1.88 -9.99
CA ALA A 107 -18.67 0.57 -10.64
C ALA A 107 -17.30 -0.10 -10.37
N MET A 108 -16.29 0.70 -10.04
CA MET A 108 -14.91 0.27 -9.76
C MET A 108 -14.55 0.29 -8.27
N ARG A 109 -15.52 0.47 -7.35
CA ARG A 109 -15.32 0.28 -5.91
C ARG A 109 -15.22 -1.20 -5.54
N ALA A 110 -14.61 -1.49 -4.39
CA ALA A 110 -14.45 -2.83 -3.81
C ALA A 110 -14.03 -3.87 -4.87
N LEU A 111 -12.84 -3.66 -5.45
CA LEU A 111 -12.30 -4.55 -6.48
C LEU A 111 -11.87 -5.87 -5.84
N PRO A 112 -12.32 -7.02 -6.35
CA PRO A 112 -11.89 -8.31 -5.83
C PRO A 112 -10.43 -8.58 -6.19
N HIS A 113 -9.79 -9.50 -5.47
CA HIS A 113 -8.41 -9.95 -5.71
C HIS A 113 -7.34 -8.86 -5.51
N ASN A 114 -7.62 -7.86 -4.68
CA ASN A 114 -6.65 -6.85 -4.25
C ASN A 114 -5.90 -7.36 -3.01
N PRO A 115 -4.58 -7.64 -3.09
CA PRO A 115 -3.82 -8.22 -1.98
C PRO A 115 -3.78 -7.33 -0.72
N THR A 116 -3.87 -6.01 -0.88
CA THR A 116 -3.89 -5.08 0.26
C THR A 116 -5.23 -5.17 1.00
N THR A 117 -6.35 -5.17 0.26
CA THR A 117 -7.68 -5.32 0.85
C THR A 117 -7.87 -6.70 1.49
N GLU A 118 -7.37 -7.77 0.85
CA GLU A 118 -7.41 -9.12 1.41
C GLU A 118 -6.62 -9.22 2.72
N MET A 119 -5.48 -8.54 2.81
CA MET A 119 -4.69 -8.43 4.04
C MET A 119 -5.49 -7.72 5.14
N ASP A 120 -6.11 -6.58 4.84
CA ASP A 120 -6.89 -5.82 5.82
C ASP A 120 -8.08 -6.63 6.34
N LEU A 121 -8.79 -7.34 5.46
CA LEU A 121 -9.88 -8.25 5.84
C LEU A 121 -9.40 -9.46 6.64
N ALA A 122 -8.21 -10.00 6.33
CA ALA A 122 -7.60 -11.09 7.11
C ALA A 122 -7.23 -10.61 8.52
N LEU A 123 -6.67 -9.40 8.65
CA LEU A 123 -6.34 -8.80 9.94
C LEU A 123 -7.60 -8.49 10.75
N TRP A 124 -8.66 -7.99 10.11
CA TRP A 124 -9.96 -7.80 10.74
C TRP A 124 -10.56 -9.13 11.23
N THR A 125 -10.44 -10.19 10.44
CA THR A 125 -10.90 -11.53 10.85
C THR A 125 -10.17 -12.00 12.10
N LEU A 126 -8.84 -11.81 12.18
CA LEU A 126 -8.06 -12.09 13.37
C LEU A 126 -8.53 -11.25 14.58
N ALA A 127 -8.83 -9.97 14.38
CA ALA A 127 -9.37 -9.11 15.44
C ALA A 127 -10.74 -9.58 15.95
N LYS A 128 -11.62 -10.08 15.07
CA LYS A 128 -12.91 -10.68 15.48
C LYS A 128 -12.72 -11.97 16.27
N GLU A 129 -11.83 -12.85 15.81
CA GLU A 129 -11.48 -14.09 16.52
C GLU A 129 -10.91 -13.78 17.92
N ALA A 130 -10.05 -12.76 18.00
CA ALA A 130 -9.47 -12.26 19.24
C ALA A 130 -10.53 -11.67 20.19
N ARG A 131 -11.46 -10.85 19.69
CA ARG A 131 -12.55 -10.26 20.48
C ARG A 131 -13.50 -11.32 21.05
N ALA A 132 -13.73 -12.40 20.32
CA ALA A 132 -14.59 -13.50 20.76
C ALA A 132 -13.99 -14.36 21.89
N ASP A 133 -12.70 -14.17 22.20
CA ASP A 133 -11.97 -14.91 23.23
C ASP A 133 -11.56 -13.96 24.38
N PRO A 134 -12.18 -14.07 25.58
CA PRO A 134 -11.97 -13.08 26.66
C PRO A 134 -10.52 -12.89 27.08
N ASP A 135 -9.74 -13.97 27.15
CA ASP A 135 -8.34 -13.94 27.54
C ASP A 135 -7.51 -13.19 26.49
N THR A 136 -7.73 -13.49 25.20
CA THR A 136 -7.09 -12.78 24.09
C THR A 136 -7.49 -11.30 24.04
N ALA A 137 -8.78 -11.00 24.22
CA ALA A 137 -9.28 -9.63 24.20
C ALA A 137 -8.69 -8.76 25.32
N THR A 138 -8.60 -9.32 26.54
CA THR A 138 -7.97 -8.66 27.69
C THR A 138 -6.48 -8.45 27.43
N THR A 139 -5.79 -9.48 26.95
CA THR A 139 -4.35 -9.42 26.63
C THR A 139 -4.05 -8.33 25.60
N LEU A 140 -4.78 -8.27 24.49
CA LEU A 140 -4.60 -7.24 23.45
C LEU A 140 -5.02 -5.84 23.91
N GLY A 141 -6.01 -5.73 24.80
CA GLY A 141 -6.54 -4.43 25.25
C GLY A 141 -5.69 -3.76 26.33
N GLU A 142 -5.08 -4.55 27.22
CA GLU A 142 -4.38 -4.04 28.40
C GLU A 142 -2.85 -4.08 28.27
N THR A 143 -2.32 -4.83 27.31
CA THR A 143 -0.87 -5.01 27.14
C THR A 143 -0.33 -4.08 26.07
N ALA A 144 0.79 -3.41 26.37
CA ALA A 144 1.48 -2.57 25.40
C ALA A 144 1.94 -3.40 24.18
N PRO A 145 1.84 -2.86 22.94
CA PRO A 145 2.24 -3.55 21.71
C PRO A 145 3.65 -4.14 21.74
N GLU A 146 4.60 -3.47 22.39
CA GLU A 146 6.00 -3.89 22.48
C GLU A 146 6.13 -5.19 23.30
N ARG A 147 5.42 -5.25 24.43
CA ARG A 147 5.37 -6.46 25.26
C ARG A 147 4.67 -7.59 24.53
N LEU A 148 3.55 -7.31 23.83
CA LEU A 148 2.87 -8.32 23.01
C LEU A 148 3.80 -8.91 21.94
N ALA A 149 4.63 -8.07 21.31
CA ALA A 149 5.61 -8.53 20.32
C ALA A 149 6.71 -9.41 20.94
N GLU A 150 7.18 -9.09 22.15
CA GLU A 150 8.10 -9.94 22.91
C GLU A 150 7.46 -11.29 23.27
N GLU A 151 6.21 -11.27 23.77
CA GLU A 151 5.45 -12.47 24.13
C GLU A 151 5.18 -13.36 22.92
N TYR A 152 4.88 -12.78 21.75
CA TYR A 152 4.75 -13.51 20.49
C TYR A 152 6.05 -14.23 20.12
N ARG A 153 7.18 -13.52 20.18
CA ARG A 153 8.51 -14.09 19.90
C ARG A 153 8.88 -15.19 20.90
N GLY A 154 8.43 -15.05 22.15
CA GLY A 154 8.57 -16.08 23.19
C GLY A 154 7.59 -17.25 23.07
N GLY A 155 6.57 -17.17 22.20
CA GLY A 155 5.54 -18.19 22.04
C GLY A 155 4.61 -18.32 23.26
N VAL A 156 4.44 -17.24 24.03
CA VAL A 156 3.68 -17.23 25.29
C VAL A 156 2.36 -16.47 25.22
N LEU A 157 1.98 -15.95 24.04
CA LEU A 157 0.66 -15.38 23.85
C LEU A 157 -0.46 -16.42 24.03
N PRO A 158 -1.70 -15.98 24.31
CA PRO A 158 -2.87 -16.85 24.28
C PRO A 158 -2.87 -17.71 22.99
N PRO A 159 -3.07 -19.04 23.06
CA PRO A 159 -2.86 -19.94 21.92
C PRO A 159 -3.60 -19.58 20.64
N LYS A 160 -4.81 -19.02 20.76
CA LYS A 160 -5.59 -18.53 19.62
C LYS A 160 -4.95 -17.32 18.95
N LEU A 161 -4.48 -16.35 19.75
CA LEU A 161 -3.77 -15.18 19.25
C LEU A 161 -2.44 -15.57 18.61
N GLN A 162 -1.66 -16.43 19.27
CA GLN A 162 -0.39 -16.95 18.75
C GLN A 162 -0.58 -17.60 17.36
N THR A 163 -1.50 -18.57 17.28
CA THR A 163 -1.77 -19.31 16.02
C THR A 163 -2.35 -18.38 14.94
N GLY A 164 -3.26 -17.49 15.32
CA GLY A 164 -3.90 -16.55 14.42
C GLY A 164 -2.90 -15.56 13.82
N LEU A 165 -2.01 -15.02 14.66
CA LEU A 165 -0.96 -14.10 14.23
C LEU A 165 0.12 -14.80 13.40
N GLU A 166 0.55 -16.02 13.75
CA GLU A 166 1.45 -16.82 12.92
C GLU A 166 0.88 -17.07 11.52
N ARG A 167 -0.42 -17.37 11.42
CA ARG A 167 -1.12 -17.53 10.14
C ARG A 167 -1.11 -16.23 9.33
N PHE A 168 -1.37 -15.09 9.97
CA PHE A 168 -1.34 -13.78 9.33
C PHE A 168 0.07 -13.42 8.84
N LEU A 169 1.07 -13.48 9.72
CA LEU A 169 2.46 -13.12 9.44
C LEU A 169 3.12 -14.07 8.43
N ARG A 170 2.69 -15.33 8.33
CA ARG A 170 3.14 -16.23 7.26
C ARG A 170 2.75 -15.74 5.86
N LEU A 171 1.59 -15.09 5.73
CA LEU A 171 1.08 -14.60 4.45
C LEU A 171 1.56 -13.16 4.16
N TYR A 172 1.54 -12.30 5.18
CA TYR A 172 1.71 -10.85 5.06
C TYR A 172 2.89 -10.28 5.84
N GLY A 173 3.60 -11.09 6.62
CA GLY A 173 4.69 -10.64 7.50
C GLY A 173 5.90 -10.08 6.77
N HIS A 174 6.04 -10.32 5.46
CA HIS A 174 7.05 -9.69 4.60
C HIS A 174 6.84 -8.19 4.40
N ARG A 175 5.65 -7.66 4.72
CA ARG A 175 5.37 -6.23 4.70
C ARG A 175 5.91 -5.55 5.96
N GLY A 176 5.90 -4.22 5.98
CA GLY A 176 6.44 -3.43 7.09
C GLY A 176 6.04 -1.97 7.00
N VAL A 177 6.33 -1.21 8.05
CA VAL A 177 6.28 0.26 7.99
C VAL A 177 7.44 0.72 7.10
N ALA A 178 7.17 1.65 6.17
CA ALA A 178 8.15 2.11 5.17
C ALA A 178 8.84 0.95 4.39
N GLU A 179 8.08 -0.09 4.06
CA GLU A 179 8.49 -1.37 3.46
C GLU A 179 9.38 -1.33 2.20
N ILE A 180 9.48 -0.19 1.50
CA ILE A 180 10.39 -0.04 0.35
C ILE A 180 11.85 0.00 0.79
N ASP A 181 12.13 0.50 2.00
CA ASP A 181 13.45 0.42 2.59
C ASP A 181 13.71 -1.04 3.02
N ALA A 182 14.81 -1.62 2.52
CA ALA A 182 15.23 -2.96 2.88
C ALA A 182 15.92 -3.01 4.26
N GLY A 183 16.40 -1.87 4.76
CA GLY A 183 17.03 -1.72 6.07
C GLY A 183 16.05 -1.74 7.24
N LEU A 184 14.76 -1.51 6.98
CA LEU A 184 13.72 -1.57 8.00
C LEU A 184 13.19 -3.01 8.22
N PRO A 185 12.83 -3.35 9.48
CA PRO A 185 12.30 -4.66 9.81
C PRO A 185 10.93 -4.91 9.16
N ARG A 186 10.68 -6.18 8.84
CA ARG A 186 9.38 -6.68 8.39
C ARG A 186 8.53 -7.04 9.59
N TRP A 187 7.20 -7.08 9.43
CA TRP A 187 6.28 -7.44 10.51
C TRP A 187 6.52 -8.86 11.06
N SER A 188 7.10 -9.77 10.27
CA SER A 188 7.52 -11.09 10.76
C SER A 188 8.74 -11.04 11.68
N GLU A 189 9.59 -10.01 11.55
CA GLU A 189 10.75 -9.78 12.43
C GLU A 189 10.33 -8.97 13.67
N ASP A 190 9.52 -7.92 13.46
CA ASP A 190 8.95 -7.08 14.51
C ASP A 190 7.43 -6.86 14.32
N PRO A 191 6.58 -7.61 15.05
CA PRO A 191 5.13 -7.51 14.92
C PRO A 191 4.52 -6.37 15.76
N THR A 192 5.33 -5.56 16.47
CA THR A 192 4.85 -4.50 17.39
C THR A 192 3.78 -3.63 16.74
N TYR A 193 4.03 -3.16 15.52
CA TYR A 193 3.07 -2.35 14.78
C TYR A 193 1.73 -3.08 14.57
N ILE A 194 1.75 -4.35 14.16
CA ILE A 194 0.54 -5.16 13.94
C ILE A 194 -0.23 -5.39 15.24
N MET A 195 0.46 -5.55 16.36
CA MET A 195 -0.18 -5.62 17.68
C MET A 195 -0.96 -4.36 18.00
N GLY A 196 -0.38 -3.18 17.72
CA GLY A 196 -1.07 -1.89 17.85
C GLY A 196 -2.30 -1.80 16.97
N VAL A 197 -2.22 -2.25 15.70
CA VAL A 197 -3.39 -2.29 14.80
C VAL A 197 -4.49 -3.20 15.34
N LEU A 198 -4.14 -4.39 15.83
CA LEU A 198 -5.11 -5.32 16.42
C LEU A 198 -5.78 -4.71 17.65
N ALA A 199 -5.01 -4.13 18.57
CA ALA A 199 -5.54 -3.44 19.75
C ALA A 199 -6.50 -2.30 19.37
N ASN A 200 -6.19 -1.53 18.33
CA ASN A 200 -7.08 -0.50 17.80
C ASN A 200 -8.37 -1.10 17.23
N TYR A 201 -8.33 -2.22 16.51
CA TYR A 201 -9.55 -2.89 16.03
C TYR A 201 -10.45 -3.39 17.15
N LEU A 202 -9.91 -3.73 18.34
CA LEU A 202 -10.72 -4.13 19.49
C LEU A 202 -11.56 -2.98 20.05
N ARG A 203 -11.13 -1.73 19.84
CA ARG A 203 -11.84 -0.52 20.29
C ARG A 203 -12.96 -0.07 19.35
N LEU A 204 -13.14 -0.72 18.21
CA LEU A 204 -14.27 -0.40 17.32
C LEU A 204 -15.58 -0.87 17.96
N ASP A 205 -16.41 0.08 18.36
CA ASP A 205 -17.67 -0.17 19.07
C ASP A 205 -18.89 -0.31 18.14
N ASP A 206 -18.90 0.32 16.95
CA ASP A 206 -20.03 0.22 16.01
C ASP A 206 -19.88 -1.00 15.08
N PRO A 207 -20.75 -2.03 15.19
CA PRO A 207 -20.72 -3.18 14.31
C PRO A 207 -20.99 -2.82 12.84
N ARG A 208 -21.67 -1.71 12.55
CA ARG A 208 -21.98 -1.25 11.18
C ARG A 208 -20.78 -0.67 10.46
N SER A 209 -19.75 -0.28 11.20
CA SER A 209 -18.48 0.22 10.68
C SER A 209 -17.47 -0.91 10.44
N ALA A 210 -17.84 -2.18 10.63
CA ALA A 210 -16.95 -3.32 10.41
C ALA A 210 -16.44 -3.37 8.94
N PRO A 211 -15.11 -3.49 8.72
CA PRO A 211 -14.50 -3.51 7.38
C PRO A 211 -15.13 -4.50 6.39
N ASP A 212 -15.46 -5.70 6.86
CA ASP A 212 -16.09 -6.75 6.04
C ASP A 212 -17.48 -6.36 5.57
N LEU A 213 -18.33 -5.83 6.46
CA LEU A 213 -19.67 -5.38 6.10
C LEU A 213 -19.65 -4.18 5.16
N GLN A 214 -18.71 -3.25 5.34
CA GLN A 214 -18.53 -2.12 4.42
C GLN A 214 -18.08 -2.59 3.04
N PHE A 215 -17.10 -3.49 2.98
CA PHE A 215 -16.62 -4.07 1.74
C PHE A 215 -17.73 -4.85 1.01
N GLU A 216 -18.55 -5.61 1.73
CA GLU A 216 -19.72 -6.29 1.18
C GLU A 216 -20.76 -5.32 0.60
N ARG A 217 -21.06 -4.21 1.30
CA ARG A 217 -21.97 -3.16 0.80
C ARG A 217 -21.43 -2.51 -0.48
N ALA A 218 -20.18 -2.06 -0.45
CA ALA A 218 -19.52 -1.45 -1.60
C ALA A 218 -19.44 -2.41 -2.80
N THR A 219 -19.27 -3.72 -2.55
CA THR A 219 -19.32 -4.75 -3.59
C THR A 219 -20.70 -4.83 -4.24
N ARG A 220 -21.77 -4.87 -3.44
CA ARG A 220 -23.17 -4.88 -3.96
C ARG A 220 -23.49 -3.63 -4.75
N GLU A 221 -23.17 -2.45 -4.22
CA GLU A 221 -23.38 -1.16 -4.91
C GLU A 221 -22.66 -1.12 -6.27
N ALA A 222 -21.42 -1.61 -6.32
CA ALA A 222 -20.67 -1.66 -7.56
C ALA A 222 -21.27 -2.64 -8.57
N GLU A 223 -21.77 -3.80 -8.13
CA GLU A 223 -22.44 -4.78 -9.00
C GLU A 223 -23.76 -4.26 -9.56
N GLU A 224 -24.57 -3.61 -8.72
CA GLU A 224 -25.81 -2.94 -9.12
C GLU A 224 -25.52 -1.80 -10.12
N MET A 225 -24.49 -1.00 -9.85
CA MET A 225 -24.07 0.06 -10.77
C MET A 225 -23.62 -0.51 -12.12
N VAL A 226 -22.84 -1.59 -12.13
CA VAL A 226 -22.45 -2.28 -13.38
C VAL A 226 -23.68 -2.78 -14.14
N ALA A 227 -24.67 -3.36 -13.45
CA ALA A 227 -25.92 -3.81 -14.07
C ALA A 227 -26.72 -2.63 -14.67
N GLY A 228 -26.87 -1.53 -13.92
CA GLY A 228 -27.58 -0.33 -14.37
C GLY A 228 -26.90 0.35 -15.57
N LEU A 229 -25.58 0.46 -15.55
CA LEU A 229 -24.78 0.98 -16.68
C LEU A 229 -24.89 0.07 -17.92
N THR A 230 -24.90 -1.25 -17.71
CA THR A 230 -25.09 -2.22 -18.79
C THR A 230 -26.47 -2.07 -19.43
N HIS A 231 -27.52 -1.88 -18.62
CA HIS A 231 -28.88 -1.66 -19.11
C HIS A 231 -28.99 -0.37 -19.92
N ARG A 232 -28.52 0.76 -19.37
CA ARG A 232 -28.53 2.06 -20.08
C ARG A 232 -27.81 1.99 -21.43
N ALA A 233 -26.70 1.27 -21.49
CA ALA A 233 -25.98 1.04 -22.74
C ALA A 233 -26.75 0.13 -23.72
N ALA A 234 -27.49 -0.86 -23.21
CA ALA A 234 -28.33 -1.76 -24.00
C ALA A 234 -29.52 -1.02 -24.64
N ASP A 235 -30.07 -0.01 -23.97
CA ASP A 235 -31.15 0.84 -24.50
C ASP A 235 -30.71 1.63 -25.76
N LYS A 236 -29.41 1.92 -25.88
CA LYS A 236 -28.82 2.51 -27.10
C LYS A 236 -28.42 1.45 -28.15
N GLY A 237 -28.41 0.17 -27.79
CA GLY A 237 -28.11 -0.94 -28.67
C GLY A 237 -27.69 -2.20 -27.90
N ARG A 238 -28.34 -3.33 -28.18
CA ARG A 238 -28.10 -4.61 -27.47
C ARG A 238 -26.63 -5.04 -27.47
N MET A 239 -25.94 -4.87 -28.59
CA MET A 239 -24.51 -5.18 -28.71
C MET A 239 -23.62 -4.25 -27.87
N ARG A 240 -23.98 -2.97 -27.78
CA ARG A 240 -23.29 -1.98 -26.95
C ARG A 240 -23.43 -2.34 -25.47
N GLY A 241 -24.65 -2.66 -25.03
CA GLY A 241 -24.91 -3.15 -23.67
C GLY A 241 -24.11 -4.40 -23.33
N ALA A 242 -24.15 -5.43 -24.20
CA ALA A 242 -23.38 -6.65 -24.01
C ALA A 242 -21.87 -6.40 -23.89
N LEU A 243 -21.31 -5.53 -24.74
CA LEU A 243 -19.89 -5.18 -24.72
C LEU A 243 -19.51 -4.37 -23.46
N VAL A 244 -20.31 -3.36 -23.07
CA VAL A 244 -20.09 -2.59 -21.84
C VAL A 244 -20.10 -3.49 -20.62
N GLY A 245 -21.13 -4.32 -20.47
CA GLY A 245 -21.22 -5.26 -19.34
C GLY A 245 -20.07 -6.25 -19.31
N PHE A 246 -19.63 -6.75 -20.47
CA PHE A 246 -18.43 -7.59 -20.56
C PHE A 246 -17.19 -6.84 -20.08
N LEU A 247 -16.93 -5.65 -20.60
CA LEU A 247 -15.72 -4.87 -20.28
C LEU A 247 -15.69 -4.45 -18.81
N LEU A 248 -16.81 -3.98 -18.23
CA LEU A 248 -16.88 -3.62 -16.81
C LEU A 248 -16.59 -4.82 -15.90
N ARG A 249 -17.15 -6.01 -16.21
CA ARG A 249 -16.83 -7.24 -15.47
C ARG A 249 -15.35 -7.63 -15.60
N ARG A 250 -14.75 -7.51 -16.79
CA ARG A 250 -13.31 -7.78 -16.97
C ARG A 250 -12.43 -6.78 -16.23
N ALA A 251 -12.81 -5.50 -16.22
CA ALA A 251 -12.13 -4.47 -15.45
C ALA A 251 -12.13 -4.81 -13.96
N ARG A 252 -13.30 -5.12 -13.38
CA ARG A 252 -13.43 -5.52 -11.96
C ARG A 252 -12.56 -6.74 -11.61
N GLU A 253 -12.55 -7.76 -12.45
CA GLU A 253 -11.81 -9.00 -12.25
C GLU A 253 -10.27 -8.87 -12.35
N LEU A 254 -9.76 -7.77 -12.93
CA LEU A 254 -8.35 -7.60 -13.26
C LEU A 254 -7.70 -6.39 -12.58
N LEU A 255 -8.46 -5.34 -12.27
CA LEU A 255 -7.92 -4.12 -11.66
C LEU A 255 -7.52 -4.32 -10.19
N GLY A 256 -8.02 -5.35 -9.49
CA GLY A 256 -7.49 -5.74 -8.19
C GLY A 256 -5.99 -6.08 -8.23
N LEU A 257 -5.46 -6.49 -9.39
CA LEU A 257 -4.03 -6.75 -9.58
C LEU A 257 -3.17 -5.48 -9.55
N ARG A 258 -3.74 -4.27 -9.40
CA ARG A 258 -2.99 -3.01 -9.37
C ARG A 258 -1.95 -2.92 -8.25
N GLU A 259 -2.23 -3.52 -7.10
CA GLU A 259 -1.34 -3.55 -5.93
C GLU A 259 -0.34 -4.73 -5.98
N MET A 260 -0.58 -5.70 -6.85
CA MET A 260 0.21 -6.94 -6.92
C MET A 260 1.69 -6.72 -7.30
N PRO A 261 2.06 -5.79 -8.23
CA PRO A 261 3.47 -5.54 -8.49
C PRO A 261 4.23 -5.07 -7.25
N LYS A 262 3.65 -4.13 -6.49
CA LYS A 262 4.26 -3.62 -5.25
C LYS A 262 4.35 -4.74 -4.21
N PHE A 263 3.27 -5.51 -4.03
CA PHE A 263 3.26 -6.67 -3.13
C PHE A 263 4.41 -7.64 -3.41
N CYS A 264 4.61 -8.02 -4.68
CA CYS A 264 5.72 -8.89 -5.07
C CYS A 264 7.10 -8.25 -4.88
N ILE A 265 7.25 -6.94 -5.12
CA ILE A 265 8.52 -6.23 -4.89
C ILE A 265 8.87 -6.24 -3.40
N VAL A 266 7.92 -5.96 -2.52
CA VAL A 266 8.15 -5.96 -1.07
C VAL A 266 8.50 -7.36 -0.57
N LEU A 267 7.80 -8.38 -1.07
CA LEU A 267 8.13 -9.78 -0.77
C LEU A 267 9.57 -10.13 -1.20
N LEU A 268 9.97 -9.71 -2.41
CA LEU A 268 11.33 -9.88 -2.90
C LEU A 268 12.35 -9.14 -2.02
N LEU A 269 12.07 -7.90 -1.61
CA LEU A 269 12.94 -7.13 -0.72
C LEU A 269 13.05 -7.79 0.67
N ALA A 270 11.99 -8.41 1.18
CA ALA A 270 12.04 -9.18 2.42
C ALA A 270 12.96 -10.41 2.28
N ARG A 271 12.88 -11.15 1.16
CA ARG A 271 13.81 -12.26 0.89
C ARG A 271 15.26 -11.80 0.73
N ALA A 272 15.48 -10.71 0.01
CA ALA A 272 16.82 -10.13 -0.11
C ALA A 272 17.36 -9.69 1.26
N ARG A 273 16.51 -9.10 2.11
CA ARG A 273 16.84 -8.73 3.49
C ARG A 273 17.28 -9.94 4.32
N GLU A 274 16.55 -11.06 4.25
CA GLU A 274 16.91 -12.30 4.95
C GLU A 274 18.34 -12.76 4.59
N HIS A 275 18.69 -12.77 3.31
CA HIS A 275 20.05 -13.09 2.87
C HIS A 275 21.09 -12.06 3.34
N LEU A 276 20.78 -10.76 3.26
CA LEU A 276 21.68 -9.70 3.68
C LEU A 276 21.92 -9.70 5.19
N MET A 277 20.91 -10.03 6.01
CA MET A 277 21.07 -10.20 7.45
C MET A 277 22.05 -11.33 7.78
N THR A 278 21.96 -12.48 7.10
CA THR A 278 22.96 -13.56 7.26
C THR A 278 24.38 -13.08 6.90
N VAL A 279 24.51 -12.24 5.87
CA VAL A 279 25.80 -11.62 5.52
C VAL A 279 26.27 -10.66 6.60
N GLY A 280 25.38 -9.82 7.12
CA GLY A 280 25.65 -8.90 8.21
C GLY A 280 26.15 -9.60 9.48
N GLU A 281 25.48 -10.69 9.88
CA GLU A 281 25.87 -11.50 11.05
C GLU A 281 27.30 -12.05 10.93
N GLU A 282 27.69 -12.52 9.74
CA GLU A 282 29.06 -12.97 9.46
C GLU A 282 30.07 -11.83 9.54
N LEU A 283 29.76 -10.71 8.90
CA LEU A 283 30.67 -9.57 8.85
C LEU A 283 30.84 -8.92 10.25
N ALA A 284 29.79 -8.88 11.06
CA ALA A 284 29.87 -8.45 12.45
C ALA A 284 30.74 -9.42 13.27
N ARG A 285 30.48 -10.73 13.17
CA ARG A 285 31.22 -11.77 13.89
C ARG A 285 32.71 -11.82 13.52
N SER A 286 33.06 -11.51 12.28
CA SER A 286 34.45 -11.41 11.79
C SER A 286 35.10 -10.03 12.01
N GLY A 287 34.39 -9.12 12.70
CA GLY A 287 34.88 -7.78 13.06
C GLY A 287 35.03 -6.82 11.89
N ARG A 288 34.34 -7.08 10.77
CA ARG A 288 34.30 -6.22 9.56
C ARG A 288 33.19 -5.17 9.63
N LEU A 289 32.15 -5.44 10.42
CA LEU A 289 31.06 -4.53 10.80
C LEU A 289 30.94 -4.46 12.33
N GLU A 290 30.23 -3.47 12.87
CA GLU A 290 30.00 -3.34 14.32
C GLU A 290 28.77 -4.16 14.75
N SER A 291 27.73 -4.18 13.92
CA SER A 291 26.48 -4.94 14.10
C SER A 291 26.04 -5.60 12.79
N ALA A 292 25.09 -6.53 12.84
CA ALA A 292 24.61 -7.22 11.64
C ALA A 292 23.83 -6.27 10.72
N GLU A 293 23.05 -5.37 11.32
CA GLU A 293 22.22 -4.37 10.64
C GLU A 293 23.04 -3.34 9.85
N ASP A 294 24.33 -3.20 10.18
CA ASP A 294 25.24 -2.33 9.43
C ASP A 294 25.42 -2.75 7.96
N VAL A 295 25.01 -3.98 7.60
CA VAL A 295 24.99 -4.45 6.21
C VAL A 295 24.15 -3.56 5.29
N PHE A 296 23.13 -2.87 5.81
CA PHE A 296 22.29 -1.95 5.01
C PHE A 296 22.93 -0.59 4.75
N PHE A 297 24.06 -0.30 5.38
CA PHE A 297 24.86 0.91 5.15
C PHE A 297 26.01 0.68 4.16
N VAL A 298 26.14 -0.54 3.62
CA VAL A 298 27.16 -0.87 2.62
C VAL A 298 26.51 -1.37 1.33
N SER A 299 27.15 -1.08 0.20
CA SER A 299 26.74 -1.56 -1.11
C SER A 299 27.12 -3.04 -1.30
N ILE A 300 26.48 -3.73 -2.25
CA ILE A 300 26.79 -5.13 -2.57
C ILE A 300 28.30 -5.34 -2.91
N PRO A 301 28.97 -4.48 -3.71
CA PRO A 301 30.41 -4.60 -3.93
C PRO A 301 31.24 -4.43 -2.65
N GLU A 302 30.89 -3.48 -1.78
CA GLU A 302 31.59 -3.27 -0.50
C GLU A 302 31.40 -4.48 0.43
N ALA A 303 30.18 -5.02 0.54
CA ALA A 303 29.92 -6.25 1.29
C ALA A 303 30.78 -7.42 0.77
N ARG A 304 31.00 -7.52 -0.55
CA ARG A 304 31.88 -8.53 -1.15
C ARG A 304 33.34 -8.32 -0.77
N SER A 305 33.82 -7.08 -0.73
CA SER A 305 35.18 -6.78 -0.25
C SER A 305 35.34 -7.03 1.25
N ALA A 306 34.30 -6.77 2.05
CA ALA A 306 34.31 -7.06 3.48
C ALA A 306 34.41 -8.57 3.75
N LEU A 307 33.71 -9.40 2.96
CA LEU A 307 33.87 -10.86 3.00
C LEU A 307 35.28 -11.32 2.59
N ALA A 308 36.00 -10.52 1.80
CA ALA A 308 37.41 -10.74 1.47
C ALA A 308 38.39 -10.17 2.52
N GLY A 309 37.89 -9.55 3.59
CA GLY A 309 38.68 -9.10 4.74
C GLY A 309 38.75 -7.58 4.92
N GLU A 310 38.11 -6.77 4.09
CA GLU A 310 38.08 -5.32 4.28
C GLU A 310 37.28 -4.91 5.53
N ASP A 311 37.78 -3.95 6.31
CA ASP A 311 37.08 -3.39 7.48
C ASP A 311 36.27 -2.15 7.04
N LEU A 312 34.94 -2.23 7.17
CA LEU A 312 34.03 -1.18 6.72
C LEU A 312 33.44 -0.34 7.86
N ARG A 313 33.82 -0.61 9.12
CA ARG A 313 33.21 0.04 10.30
C ARG A 313 33.30 1.56 10.26
N ALA A 314 34.40 2.10 9.76
CA ALA A 314 34.58 3.56 9.64
C ALA A 314 33.57 4.19 8.65
N ILE A 315 33.39 3.57 7.48
CA ILE A 315 32.46 4.04 6.44
C ILE A 315 31.01 3.90 6.93
N VAL A 316 30.69 2.81 7.61
CA VAL A 316 29.36 2.60 8.20
C VAL A 316 29.04 3.66 9.24
N ARG A 317 29.97 3.97 10.15
CA ARG A 317 29.77 5.03 11.16
C ARG A 317 29.45 6.39 10.52
N GLU A 318 30.16 6.74 9.46
CA GLU A 318 29.89 7.97 8.70
C GLU A 318 28.47 7.96 8.08
N ARG A 319 28.12 6.88 7.38
CA ARG A 319 26.80 6.76 6.72
C ARG A 319 25.64 6.70 7.69
N ARG A 320 25.82 6.05 8.85
CA ARG A 320 24.83 6.03 9.93
C ARG A 320 24.58 7.42 10.50
N ALA A 321 25.64 8.20 10.73
CA ALA A 321 25.49 9.59 11.20
C ALA A 321 24.69 10.45 10.20
N VAL A 322 24.95 10.29 8.89
CA VAL A 322 24.15 10.97 7.85
C VAL A 322 22.70 10.52 7.88
N TYR A 323 22.44 9.21 7.98
CA TYR A 323 21.08 8.68 8.05
C TYR A 323 20.29 9.22 9.27
N GLU A 324 20.91 9.24 10.45
CA GLU A 324 20.31 9.78 11.68
C GLU A 324 19.99 11.28 11.56
N GLN A 325 20.82 12.04 10.84
CA GLN A 325 20.52 13.43 10.54
C GLN A 325 19.33 13.56 9.57
N GLU A 326 19.28 12.72 8.55
CA GLU A 326 18.26 12.80 7.49
C GLU A 326 16.88 12.31 7.95
N ILE A 327 16.78 11.32 8.84
CA ILE A 327 15.49 10.85 9.37
C ILE A 327 14.78 11.92 10.21
N GLY A 328 15.52 12.89 10.75
CA GLY A 328 14.97 14.05 11.46
C GLY A 328 14.42 15.15 10.55
N ARG A 329 14.58 15.03 9.22
CA ARG A 329 14.17 16.05 8.25
C ARG A 329 12.65 16.09 8.14
N ARG A 330 12.04 17.25 8.47
CA ARG A 330 10.59 17.46 8.38
C ARG A 330 10.08 17.75 6.97
N HIS A 331 10.95 18.26 6.10
CA HIS A 331 10.58 18.68 4.74
C HIS A 331 11.43 17.97 3.70
N VAL A 332 10.79 17.18 2.84
CA VAL A 332 11.45 16.50 1.72
C VAL A 332 11.05 17.20 0.43
N PRO A 333 11.99 17.80 -0.31
CA PRO A 333 11.68 18.54 -1.52
C PRO A 333 11.09 17.61 -2.59
N ARG A 334 9.95 18.01 -3.16
CA ARG A 334 9.30 17.23 -4.26
C ARG A 334 10.07 17.33 -5.57
N LEU A 335 10.74 18.45 -5.77
CA LEU A 335 11.62 18.71 -6.90
C LEU A 335 12.90 19.35 -6.37
N LEU A 336 14.04 18.78 -6.73
CA LEU A 336 15.34 19.33 -6.41
C LEU A 336 16.08 19.58 -7.73
N LEU A 337 16.42 20.84 -7.99
CA LEU A 337 17.25 21.21 -9.13
C LEU A 337 18.71 20.81 -8.87
N SER A 338 19.49 20.73 -9.93
CA SER A 338 20.90 20.28 -9.87
C SER A 338 21.81 21.20 -9.03
N ASP A 339 21.38 22.43 -8.78
CA ASP A 339 22.07 23.41 -7.93
C ASP A 339 21.64 23.33 -6.45
N GLY A 340 20.75 22.38 -6.11
CA GLY A 340 20.18 22.23 -4.77
C GLY A 340 18.98 23.13 -4.50
N THR A 341 18.53 23.91 -5.47
CA THR A 341 17.33 24.74 -5.35
C THR A 341 16.09 23.85 -5.39
N GLU A 342 15.24 23.95 -4.36
CA GLU A 342 13.85 23.53 -4.47
C GLU A 342 13.06 24.70 -5.08
N PRO A 343 12.59 24.60 -6.33
CA PRO A 343 11.79 25.66 -6.91
C PRO A 343 10.46 25.67 -6.18
N ALA A 344 10.05 26.84 -5.69
CA ALA A 344 8.68 27.01 -5.24
C ALA A 344 7.78 26.63 -6.42
N VAL A 345 7.05 25.52 -6.29
CA VAL A 345 5.95 25.24 -7.19
C VAL A 345 4.91 26.29 -6.84
N GLU A 346 4.99 27.46 -7.45
CA GLU A 346 3.82 28.31 -7.62
C GLU A 346 2.84 27.46 -8.41
N THR A 347 1.96 26.76 -7.69
CA THR A 347 0.76 26.21 -8.29
C THR A 347 0.03 27.40 -8.88
N HIS A 348 0.14 27.57 -10.20
CA HIS A 348 -0.71 28.45 -11.00
C HIS A 348 -2.16 28.03 -10.79
N ASP A 349 -2.77 28.57 -9.75
CA ASP A 349 -4.08 29.19 -9.74
C ASP A 349 -4.21 29.91 -8.39
N ALA A 350 -4.65 31.16 -8.46
CA ALA A 350 -4.75 32.07 -7.34
C ALA A 350 -5.32 31.37 -6.10
N ILE A 351 -4.63 31.57 -4.98
CA ILE A 351 -5.19 31.43 -3.64
C ILE A 351 -6.44 32.31 -3.63
N ALA A 352 -7.59 31.74 -3.95
CA ALA A 352 -8.83 32.17 -3.32
C ALA A 352 -8.59 31.89 -1.83
N GLU A 353 -8.51 32.95 -1.04
CA GLU A 353 -8.26 32.91 0.40
C GLU A 353 -9.03 31.74 1.04
N GLY A 354 -8.31 30.72 1.53
CA GLY A 354 -8.91 29.60 2.28
C GLY A 354 -9.14 28.27 1.53
N VAL A 355 -8.70 28.11 0.27
CA VAL A 355 -8.81 26.81 -0.45
C VAL A 355 -7.46 26.11 -0.60
N LEU A 356 -7.34 24.90 -0.04
CA LEU A 356 -6.23 23.99 -0.29
C LEU A 356 -6.56 23.06 -1.47
N ARG A 357 -5.53 22.70 -2.25
CA ARG A 357 -5.67 21.76 -3.37
C ARG A 357 -4.74 20.58 -3.21
N GLY A 358 -5.24 19.42 -3.59
CA GLY A 358 -4.46 18.20 -3.75
C GLY A 358 -4.92 17.40 -4.97
N THR A 359 -4.59 16.12 -4.94
CA THR A 359 -4.97 15.17 -5.97
C THR A 359 -6.28 14.47 -5.55
N PRO A 360 -7.32 14.46 -6.41
CA PRO A 360 -8.56 13.74 -6.12
C PRO A 360 -8.27 12.24 -5.97
N ALA A 361 -8.59 11.70 -4.79
CA ALA A 361 -8.39 10.29 -4.49
C ALA A 361 -9.71 9.53 -4.52
N SER A 362 -10.71 9.90 -3.74
CA SER A 362 -12.00 9.22 -3.66
C SER A 362 -13.13 10.23 -3.77
N GLY A 363 -14.09 9.99 -4.68
CA GLY A 363 -15.14 10.95 -4.99
C GLY A 363 -16.20 11.09 -3.88
N GLY A 364 -16.84 12.25 -3.86
CA GLY A 364 -17.86 12.65 -2.90
C GLY A 364 -17.50 14.00 -2.25
N VAL A 365 -18.45 14.60 -1.54
CA VAL A 365 -18.27 15.87 -0.82
C VAL A 365 -18.74 15.69 0.61
N VAL A 366 -17.92 16.12 1.57
CA VAL A 366 -18.24 16.10 3.00
C VAL A 366 -17.83 17.43 3.63
N THR A 367 -18.65 17.95 4.55
CA THR A 367 -18.30 19.12 5.37
C THR A 367 -18.44 18.74 6.83
N GLU A 368 -17.32 18.65 7.53
CA GLU A 368 -17.26 18.18 8.92
C GLU A 368 -16.02 18.72 9.63
N LYS A 369 -15.93 18.50 10.95
CA LYS A 369 -14.76 18.90 11.74
C LYS A 369 -13.53 18.09 11.32
N ALA A 370 -12.41 18.78 11.16
CA ALA A 370 -11.11 18.18 10.91
C ALA A 370 -10.49 17.62 12.19
N ARG A 371 -9.80 16.50 12.08
CA ARG A 371 -9.00 15.90 13.16
C ARG A 371 -7.61 15.60 12.61
N VAL A 372 -6.62 16.34 13.08
CA VAL A 372 -5.21 16.11 12.72
C VAL A 372 -4.67 15.00 13.60
N ILE A 373 -4.27 13.89 12.97
CA ILE A 373 -3.65 12.74 13.61
C ILE A 373 -2.33 12.51 12.90
N LEU A 374 -1.24 12.44 13.67
CA LEU A 374 0.11 12.20 13.15
C LEU A 374 0.55 10.74 13.29
N ASP A 375 -0.03 10.05 14.28
CA ASP A 375 0.23 8.64 14.59
C ASP A 375 -1.09 7.94 14.93
N PRO A 376 -1.38 6.75 14.39
CA PRO A 376 -2.65 6.05 14.63
C PRO A 376 -2.69 5.33 15.98
N GLY A 377 -1.56 5.20 16.69
CA GLY A 377 -1.45 4.52 17.97
C GLY A 377 -2.23 5.25 19.06
N GLY A 378 -3.32 4.62 19.53
CA GLY A 378 -4.18 5.21 20.55
C GLY A 378 -4.98 6.43 20.11
N ALA A 379 -4.95 6.78 18.82
CA ALA A 379 -5.68 7.90 18.27
C ALA A 379 -7.19 7.64 18.27
N HIS A 380 -7.97 8.71 18.41
CA HIS A 380 -9.42 8.69 18.36
C HIS A 380 -9.93 9.70 17.34
N LEU A 381 -10.96 9.30 16.59
CA LEU A 381 -11.66 10.10 15.61
C LEU A 381 -13.15 9.99 15.92
N GLU A 382 -13.85 11.12 16.03
CA GLU A 382 -15.29 11.09 16.24
C GLU A 382 -16.01 10.67 14.94
N PRO A 383 -17.15 9.96 15.00
CA PRO A 383 -17.89 9.56 13.82
C PRO A 383 -18.20 10.73 12.89
N GLY A 384 -17.78 10.61 11.62
CA GLY A 384 -18.00 11.62 10.60
C GLY A 384 -16.89 12.67 10.47
N GLU A 385 -15.95 12.77 11.43
CA GLU A 385 -14.85 13.73 11.32
C GLU A 385 -13.96 13.48 10.09
N ILE A 386 -13.31 14.54 9.62
CA ILE A 386 -12.39 14.49 8.50
C ILE A 386 -10.98 14.22 9.04
N LEU A 387 -10.43 13.07 8.67
CA LEU A 387 -9.09 12.65 9.07
C LEU A 387 -8.04 13.42 8.27
N ILE A 388 -7.19 14.18 8.95
CA ILE A 388 -6.02 14.85 8.37
C ILE A 388 -4.77 14.11 8.84
N ALA A 389 -3.99 13.57 7.91
CA ALA A 389 -2.81 12.76 8.20
C ALA A 389 -1.62 13.11 7.30
N PRO A 390 -0.37 12.95 7.76
CA PRO A 390 0.80 13.14 6.89
C PRO A 390 0.85 12.03 5.82
N SER A 391 0.66 10.78 6.24
CA SER A 391 0.51 9.61 5.38
C SER A 391 -0.28 8.53 6.13
N THR A 392 -0.69 7.45 5.45
CA THR A 392 -1.49 6.38 6.08
C THR A 392 -1.00 5.00 5.65
N ASP A 393 -1.16 4.04 6.53
CA ASP A 393 -0.91 2.61 6.37
C ASP A 393 -2.02 1.79 7.07
N PRO A 394 -2.00 0.43 7.06
CA PRO A 394 -3.13 -0.38 7.58
C PRO A 394 -3.55 -0.10 9.02
N GLY A 395 -2.66 0.44 9.86
CA GLY A 395 -2.94 0.82 11.24
C GLY A 395 -3.90 2.00 11.38
N TRP A 396 -4.10 2.77 10.31
CA TRP A 396 -5.09 3.84 10.26
C TRP A 396 -6.47 3.33 9.90
N THR A 397 -6.60 2.11 9.36
CA THR A 397 -7.88 1.57 8.90
C THR A 397 -9.02 1.71 9.92
N PRO A 398 -8.84 1.48 11.24
CA PRO A 398 -9.89 1.79 12.23
C PRO A 398 -10.42 3.24 12.17
N LEU A 399 -9.54 4.21 11.95
CA LEU A 399 -9.89 5.62 11.78
C LEU A 399 -10.62 5.84 10.46
N PHE A 400 -10.24 5.17 9.37
CA PHE A 400 -10.94 5.25 8.08
C PHE A 400 -12.40 4.80 8.17
N LEU A 401 -12.72 3.83 9.03
CA LEU A 401 -14.10 3.34 9.21
C LEU A 401 -14.98 4.32 9.97
N THR A 402 -14.37 5.26 10.68
CA THR A 402 -15.05 6.29 11.48
C THR A 402 -15.07 7.63 10.74
N ALA A 403 -14.11 7.86 9.85
CA ALA A 403 -13.94 9.09 9.10
C ALA A 403 -15.10 9.35 8.14
N GLY A 404 -15.57 10.60 8.13
CA GLY A 404 -16.45 11.10 7.06
C GLY A 404 -15.68 11.56 5.82
N GLY A 405 -14.38 11.84 5.94
CA GLY A 405 -13.50 12.21 4.83
C GLY A 405 -12.01 12.08 5.17
N LEU A 406 -11.14 12.18 4.16
CA LEU A 406 -9.68 12.02 4.29
C LEU A 406 -8.90 13.11 3.56
N VAL A 407 -7.93 13.70 4.25
CA VAL A 407 -6.90 14.58 3.68
C VAL A 407 -5.52 14.03 4.02
N MET A 408 -4.68 13.85 3.02
CA MET A 408 -3.30 13.40 3.22
C MET A 408 -2.28 14.34 2.59
N GLU A 409 -1.19 14.63 3.31
CA GLU A 409 -0.09 15.42 2.75
C GLU A 409 0.69 14.67 1.68
N MET A 410 0.98 13.40 1.96
CA MET A 410 1.75 12.52 1.11
C MET A 410 0.85 11.45 0.52
N GLY A 411 1.08 11.11 -0.74
CA GLY A 411 0.37 10.05 -1.43
C GLY A 411 -0.17 10.49 -2.78
N GLY A 412 -0.25 9.54 -3.71
CA GLY A 412 -0.94 9.72 -4.99
C GLY A 412 -2.31 9.05 -4.99
N PRO A 413 -3.02 9.09 -6.12
CA PRO A 413 -4.30 8.41 -6.31
C PRO A 413 -4.25 6.89 -6.04
N MET A 414 -3.06 6.30 -6.02
CA MET A 414 -2.84 4.87 -5.81
C MET A 414 -2.15 4.57 -4.46
N SER A 415 -2.06 5.57 -3.57
CA SER A 415 -1.57 5.35 -2.20
C SER A 415 -2.54 4.50 -1.39
N HIS A 416 -2.05 3.90 -0.30
CA HIS A 416 -2.86 3.09 0.61
C HIS A 416 -4.13 3.83 1.02
N GLY A 417 -4.01 5.04 1.59
CA GLY A 417 -5.17 5.81 2.00
C GLY A 417 -6.12 6.15 0.87
N ALA A 418 -5.62 6.48 -0.32
CA ALA A 418 -6.48 6.72 -1.49
C ALA A 418 -7.27 5.47 -1.93
N ILE A 419 -6.67 4.28 -1.83
CA ILE A 419 -7.30 3.01 -2.18
C ILE A 419 -8.35 2.65 -1.14
N VAL A 420 -7.97 2.69 0.13
CA VAL A 420 -8.83 2.36 1.27
C VAL A 420 -10.02 3.32 1.32
N ALA A 421 -9.81 4.62 1.10
CA ALA A 421 -10.87 5.61 1.01
C ALA A 421 -11.91 5.29 -0.08
N ARG A 422 -11.46 4.86 -1.26
CA ARG A 422 -12.38 4.43 -2.34
C ARG A 422 -13.13 3.16 -2.01
N GLU A 423 -12.47 2.24 -1.31
CA GLU A 423 -13.05 0.94 -0.93
C GLU A 423 -14.13 1.13 0.14
N TYR A 424 -13.96 2.10 1.05
CA TYR A 424 -14.96 2.49 2.04
C TYR A 424 -15.92 3.61 1.57
N GLY A 425 -15.69 4.17 0.37
CA GLY A 425 -16.57 5.20 -0.19
C GLY A 425 -16.51 6.55 0.52
N ILE A 426 -15.46 6.82 1.31
CA ILE A 426 -15.24 8.12 1.95
C ILE A 426 -14.58 9.11 0.96
N PRO A 427 -15.02 10.37 0.88
CA PRO A 427 -14.35 11.42 0.10
C PRO A 427 -12.90 11.59 0.52
N ALA A 428 -11.98 11.69 -0.45
CA ALA A 428 -10.56 11.83 -0.15
C ALA A 428 -9.79 12.71 -1.12
N VAL A 429 -8.90 13.52 -0.57
CA VAL A 429 -7.92 14.34 -1.29
C VAL A 429 -6.53 14.04 -0.72
N VAL A 430 -5.56 13.73 -1.59
CA VAL A 430 -4.21 13.32 -1.17
C VAL A 430 -3.15 14.16 -1.87
N GLY A 431 -1.93 14.21 -1.32
CA GLY A 431 -0.89 15.03 -1.91
C GLY A 431 -1.14 16.53 -1.68
N VAL A 432 -1.75 16.90 -0.54
CA VAL A 432 -2.08 18.27 -0.14
C VAL A 432 -0.92 18.83 0.67
N PRO A 433 -0.07 19.69 0.10
CA PRO A 433 1.14 20.14 0.79
C PRO A 433 0.81 20.83 2.12
N ASP A 434 1.50 20.45 3.19
CA ASP A 434 1.43 21.08 4.52
C ASP A 434 0.00 21.07 5.13
N ALA A 435 -0.83 20.07 4.79
CA ALA A 435 -2.19 19.96 5.30
C ALA A 435 -2.26 19.87 6.84
N THR A 436 -1.34 19.13 7.47
CA THR A 436 -1.28 18.97 8.94
C THR A 436 -0.77 20.23 9.66
N GLY A 437 -0.04 21.10 8.95
CA GLY A 437 0.36 22.42 9.44
C GLY A 437 -0.70 23.51 9.20
N ARG A 438 -1.50 23.37 8.14
CA ARG A 438 -2.48 24.38 7.70
C ARG A 438 -3.90 24.18 8.22
N ILE A 439 -4.27 22.94 8.56
CA ILE A 439 -5.58 22.58 9.10
C ILE A 439 -5.41 22.29 10.59
N THR A 440 -6.28 22.84 11.42
CA THR A 440 -6.25 22.60 12.88
C THR A 440 -7.36 21.65 13.29
N THR A 441 -7.08 20.77 14.27
CA THR A 441 -8.11 19.91 14.86
C THR A 441 -9.29 20.73 15.40
N GLY A 442 -10.52 20.32 15.07
CA GLY A 442 -11.78 20.97 15.39
C GLY A 442 -12.27 21.96 14.33
N GLN A 443 -11.44 22.31 13.34
CA GLN A 443 -11.79 23.24 12.27
C GLN A 443 -12.84 22.63 11.33
N LEU A 444 -13.89 23.37 11.01
CA LEU A 444 -14.88 22.96 10.01
C LEU A 444 -14.30 23.15 8.60
N ILE A 445 -14.24 22.07 7.83
CA ILE A 445 -13.74 22.11 6.45
C ILE A 445 -14.67 21.31 5.54
N THR A 446 -14.72 21.72 4.27
CA THR A 446 -15.35 20.95 3.20
C THR A 446 -14.26 20.27 2.38
N VAL A 447 -14.39 18.96 2.17
CA VAL A 447 -13.52 18.16 1.29
C VAL A 447 -14.33 17.70 0.10
N ASP A 448 -13.95 18.15 -1.09
CA ASP A 448 -14.43 17.63 -2.36
C ASP A 448 -13.38 16.69 -2.97
N GLY A 449 -13.59 15.40 -2.74
CA GLY A 449 -12.71 14.36 -3.25
C GLY A 449 -12.81 14.11 -4.76
N SER A 450 -13.76 14.76 -5.45
CA SER A 450 -13.88 14.72 -6.92
C SER A 450 -13.04 15.79 -7.60
N SER A 451 -13.06 17.02 -7.10
CA SER A 451 -12.26 18.14 -7.63
C SER A 451 -10.84 18.18 -7.06
N GLY A 452 -10.62 17.60 -5.87
CA GLY A 452 -9.35 17.69 -5.17
C GLY A 452 -9.22 18.98 -4.34
N GLU A 453 -10.34 19.65 -4.05
CA GLU A 453 -10.38 20.91 -3.31
C GLU A 453 -10.78 20.69 -1.85
N ILE A 454 -10.21 21.52 -0.98
CA ILE A 454 -10.52 21.58 0.44
C ILE A 454 -10.74 23.04 0.79
N SER A 455 -11.96 23.42 1.16
CA SER A 455 -12.28 24.80 1.53
C SER A 455 -12.53 24.90 3.04
N GLN A 456 -12.03 25.96 3.63
CA GLN A 456 -12.39 26.34 5.00
C GLN A 456 -13.73 27.06 4.97
N ASP A 457 -14.68 26.63 5.79
CA ASP A 457 -15.91 27.40 5.98
C ASP A 457 -15.56 28.56 6.92
N GLN A 458 -15.60 29.80 6.41
CA GLN A 458 -15.52 30.97 7.28
C GLN A 458 -16.87 31.06 8.00
N GLU A 459 -16.88 30.76 9.30
CA GLU A 459 -17.99 31.18 10.16
C GLU A 459 -18.18 32.69 9.94
N GLY A 460 -19.28 33.05 9.29
CA GLY A 460 -19.64 34.44 9.07
C GLY A 460 -19.82 35.15 10.41
N ASP A 461 -19.19 36.32 10.51
CA ASP A 461 -19.40 37.33 11.56
C ASP A 461 -20.89 37.66 11.81
#